data_AF-A0A931QMY3-F1
#
_entry.id   AF-A0A931QMY3-F1
#
_cell.length_a   1.000
_cell.length_b   1.000
_cell.length_c   1.000
_cell.angle_alpha   90.00
_cell.angle_beta   90.00
_cell.angle_gamma   90.00
#
_symmetry.space_group_name_H-M   'P 1'
#
loop_
_entity.id
_entity.type
_entity.pdbx_description
1 polymer ?
#
loop_
_entity_poly.entity_id
_entity_poly.type
_entity_poly.pdbx_seq_one_letter_code
_entity_poly.pdbx_strand_id
1 'polypeptide(L)'
;MILIRIFLISFLINIIWEFSHCGLYSTCLNWTPKKRILLLFFASFKDALLIVIFYLIATFPFGNKNILELPLSFYYFIILSLFFSFVDEKISIRYKRWEYSPKMPKAFGVGMTPFLELAVTGIITFVIVFL
;
A
#
# COMPACT_ATOMS: atom_id res chain seq x y z
N MET A 1 16.52 -11.59 8.09
CA MET A 1 15.78 -12.36 7.05
C MET A 1 14.31 -11.97 6.93
N ILE A 2 13.56 -11.84 8.02
CA ILE A 2 12.10 -11.62 7.93
C ILE A 2 11.70 -10.31 7.24
N LEU A 3 12.40 -9.20 7.55
CA LEU A 3 12.13 -7.91 6.91
C LEU A 3 12.36 -7.93 5.39
N ILE A 4 13.40 -8.65 4.94
CA ILE A 4 13.69 -8.83 3.51
C ILE A 4 12.56 -9.63 2.85
N ARG A 5 12.05 -10.68 3.51
CA ARG A 5 10.90 -11.45 3.00
C ARG A 5 9.64 -10.58 2.90
N ILE A 6 9.32 -9.84 3.96
CA ILE A 6 8.18 -8.90 3.96
C ILE A 6 8.34 -7.89 2.83
N PHE A 7 9.52 -7.29 2.67
CA PHE A 7 9.80 -6.35 1.60
C PHE A 7 9.60 -6.96 0.21
N LEU A 8 10.22 -8.10 -0.07
CA LEU A 8 10.14 -8.72 -1.40
C LEU A 8 8.73 -9.18 -1.74
N ILE A 9 8.01 -9.80 -0.79
CA ILE A 9 6.65 -10.27 -1.00
C ILE A 9 5.69 -9.08 -1.15
N SER A 10 5.75 -8.08 -0.27
CA SER A 10 4.91 -6.87 -0.39
C SER A 10 5.19 -6.12 -1.68
N PHE A 11 6.44 -6.03 -2.12
CA PHE A 11 6.79 -5.42 -3.39
C PHE A 11 6.11 -6.10 -4.57
N LEU A 12 6.15 -7.44 -4.64
CA LEU A 12 5.48 -8.20 -5.70
C LEU A 12 3.95 -8.02 -5.64
N ILE A 13 3.36 -8.04 -4.46
CA ILE A 13 1.91 -7.84 -4.28
C ILE A 13 1.50 -6.43 -4.70
N ASN A 14 2.24 -5.40 -4.30
CA ASN A 14 1.97 -4.02 -4.67
C ASN A 14 2.13 -3.81 -6.19
N ILE A 15 3.08 -4.47 -6.85
CA ILE A 15 3.15 -4.45 -8.33
C ILE A 15 1.85 -4.97 -8.93
N ILE A 16 1.39 -6.14 -8.48
CA ILE A 16 0.14 -6.72 -9.00
C ILE A 16 -1.03 -5.77 -8.75
N TRP A 17 -1.09 -5.18 -7.55
CA TRP A 17 -2.12 -4.22 -7.17
C TRP A 17 -2.13 -2.98 -8.07
N GLU A 18 -0.98 -2.34 -8.23
CA GLU A 18 -0.80 -1.11 -9.01
C GLU A 18 -1.17 -1.31 -10.49
N PHE A 19 -0.69 -2.40 -11.10
CA PHE A 19 -1.03 -2.71 -12.48
C PHE A 19 -2.52 -3.07 -12.66
N SER A 20 -3.13 -3.76 -11.68
CA SER A 20 -4.55 -4.11 -11.73
C SER A 20 -5.46 -2.88 -11.61
N HIS A 21 -5.04 -1.86 -10.86
CA HIS A 21 -5.83 -0.67 -10.60
C HIS A 21 -5.46 0.54 -11.47
N CYS A 22 -4.41 0.45 -12.30
CA CYS A 22 -4.01 1.52 -13.22
C CYS A 22 -5.18 2.08 -14.04
N GLY A 23 -6.13 1.23 -14.48
CA GLY A 23 -7.31 1.67 -15.24
C GLY A 23 -8.24 2.64 -14.50
N LEU A 24 -8.09 2.78 -13.19
CA LEU A 24 -8.87 3.69 -12.35
C LEU A 24 -8.25 5.09 -12.26
N TYR A 25 -7.03 5.27 -12.75
CA TYR A 25 -6.32 6.56 -12.73
C TYR A 25 -6.18 7.11 -14.15
N SER A 26 -6.72 8.32 -14.38
CA SER A 26 -6.58 9.04 -15.66
C SER A 26 -5.11 9.29 -16.01
N THR A 27 -4.29 9.57 -14.99
CA THR A 27 -2.84 9.77 -15.15
C THR A 27 -2.16 8.52 -15.72
N CYS A 28 -2.56 7.32 -15.26
CA CYS A 28 -1.98 6.07 -15.72
C CYS A 28 -2.37 5.74 -17.17
N LEU A 29 -3.60 6.10 -17.57
CA LEU A 29 -4.10 5.90 -18.93
C LEU A 29 -3.44 6.85 -19.95
N ASN A 30 -3.20 8.10 -19.55
CA ASN A 30 -2.72 9.14 -20.45
C ASN A 30 -1.19 9.12 -20.64
N TRP A 31 -0.45 8.45 -19.75
CA TRP A 31 1.01 8.42 -19.81
C TRP A 31 1.55 7.37 -20.79
N THR A 32 2.74 7.65 -21.34
CA THR A 32 3.44 6.70 -22.20
C THR A 32 3.77 5.41 -21.42
N PRO A 33 3.80 4.23 -22.09
CA PRO A 33 4.00 2.95 -21.41
C PRO A 33 5.27 2.92 -20.52
N LYS A 34 6.36 3.52 -20.99
CA LYS A 34 7.62 3.60 -20.23
C LYS A 34 7.50 4.41 -18.95
N LYS A 35 6.87 5.59 -19.00
CA LYS A 35 6.65 6.45 -17.82
C LYS A 35 5.70 5.78 -16.83
N ARG A 36 4.65 5.13 -17.34
CA ARG A 36 3.70 4.36 -16.54
C ARG A 36 4.38 3.24 -15.77
N ILE A 37 5.13 2.37 -16.46
CA ILE A 37 5.79 1.23 -15.81
C ILE A 37 6.76 1.72 -14.73
N LEU A 38 7.54 2.77 -15.01
CA LEU A 38 8.47 3.34 -14.03
C LEU A 38 7.74 3.90 -12.79
N LEU A 39 6.61 4.61 -13.01
CA LEU A 39 5.80 5.15 -11.92
C LEU A 39 5.24 4.02 -11.04
N LEU A 40 4.58 3.04 -11.65
CA LEU A 40 3.97 1.94 -10.90
C LEU A 40 5.01 1.14 -10.12
N PHE A 41 6.18 0.89 -10.72
CA PHE A 41 7.28 0.21 -10.03
C PHE A 41 7.82 1.03 -8.84
N PHE A 42 7.96 2.35 -9.01
CA PHE A 42 8.40 3.24 -7.93
C PHE A 42 7.35 3.35 -6.81
N ALA A 43 6.07 3.40 -7.16
CA ALA A 43 4.97 3.40 -6.20
C ALA A 43 4.96 2.09 -5.39
N SER A 44 4.99 0.94 -6.07
CA SER A 44 5.08 -0.37 -5.41
C SER A 44 6.31 -0.50 -4.50
N PHE A 45 7.45 0.09 -4.89
CA PHE A 45 8.66 0.11 -4.07
C PHE A 45 8.49 0.95 -2.80
N LYS A 46 7.92 2.16 -2.94
CA LYS A 46 7.58 3.04 -1.82
C LYS A 46 6.64 2.32 -0.85
N ASP A 47 5.61 1.67 -1.36
CA ASP A 47 4.59 1.02 -0.54
C ASP A 47 5.11 -0.23 0.17
N ALA A 48 5.99 -1.00 -0.48
CA ALA A 48 6.71 -2.09 0.17
C ALA A 48 7.60 -1.60 1.32
N LEU A 49 8.31 -0.47 1.14
CA LEU A 49 9.07 0.16 2.23
C LEU A 49 8.16 0.60 3.37
N LEU A 50 7.02 1.22 3.06
CA LEU A 50 6.05 1.65 4.07
C LEU A 50 5.48 0.47 4.86
N ILE A 51 5.16 -0.65 4.20
CA ILE A 51 4.68 -1.86 4.88
C ILE A 51 5.73 -2.39 5.87
N VAL A 52 7.02 -2.40 5.50
CA VAL A 52 8.09 -2.81 6.41
C VAL A 52 8.19 -1.84 7.60
N ILE A 53 8.12 -0.53 7.37
CA ILE A 53 8.16 0.48 8.42
C ILE A 53 6.96 0.32 9.37
N PHE A 54 5.76 0.16 8.83
CA PHE A 54 4.54 0.01 9.63
C PHE A 54 4.52 -1.32 10.37
N TYR A 55 5.01 -2.39 9.77
CA TYR A 55 5.24 -3.65 10.47
C TYR A 55 6.16 -3.45 11.69
N LEU A 56 7.29 -2.74 11.52
CA LEU A 56 8.22 -2.48 12.63
C LEU A 56 7.55 -1.64 13.72
N ILE A 57 6.85 -0.56 13.36
CA ILE A 57 6.12 0.27 14.32
C ILE A 57 5.04 -0.55 15.05
N ALA A 58 4.38 -1.46 14.34
CA ALA A 58 3.28 -2.24 14.88
C ALA A 58 3.72 -3.37 15.81
N THR A 59 4.90 -3.94 15.56
CA THR A 59 5.43 -5.09 16.32
C THR A 59 6.39 -4.67 17.44
N PHE A 60 7.08 -3.54 17.30
CA PHE A 60 8.09 -3.07 18.26
C PHE A 60 7.60 -2.98 19.72
N PRO A 61 6.39 -2.44 20.03
CA PRO A 61 5.92 -2.33 21.40
C PRO A 61 5.63 -3.68 22.08
N PHE A 62 5.41 -4.75 21.29
CA PHE A 62 4.89 -6.02 21.79
C PHE A 62 5.92 -7.15 21.76
N GLY A 63 7.06 -6.96 21.10
CA GLY A 63 8.15 -7.94 21.03
C GLY A 63 7.86 -9.21 20.22
N ASN A 64 6.63 -9.40 19.73
CA ASN A 64 6.29 -10.52 18.86
C ASN A 64 6.64 -10.20 17.40
N LYS A 65 7.36 -11.11 16.75
CA LYS A 65 7.71 -11.03 15.33
C LYS A 65 6.55 -11.46 14.43
N ASN A 66 5.70 -12.37 14.88
CA ASN A 66 4.52 -12.77 14.12
C ASN A 66 3.37 -11.81 14.42
N ILE A 67 3.13 -10.88 13.50
CA ILE A 67 2.07 -9.89 13.64
C ILE A 67 0.67 -10.53 13.68
N LEU A 68 0.50 -11.74 13.13
CA LEU A 68 -0.78 -12.46 13.10
C LEU A 68 -1.14 -13.14 14.42
N GLU A 69 -0.15 -13.42 15.27
CA GLU A 69 -0.38 -14.06 16.58
C GLU A 69 -0.93 -13.09 17.63
N LEU A 70 -0.65 -11.79 17.48
CA LEU A 70 -1.10 -10.77 18.42
C LEU A 70 -2.10 -9.81 17.75
N PRO A 71 -3.41 -9.91 18.08
CA PRO A 71 -4.43 -9.07 17.47
C PRO A 71 -4.15 -7.57 17.60
N LEU A 72 -3.54 -7.13 18.71
CA LEU A 72 -3.21 -5.72 18.92
C LEU A 72 -2.19 -5.19 17.90
N SER A 73 -1.11 -5.92 17.61
CA SER A 73 -0.13 -5.51 16.59
C SER A 73 -0.78 -5.47 15.21
N PHE A 74 -1.61 -6.46 14.90
CA PHE A 74 -2.34 -6.51 13.63
C PHE A 74 -3.30 -5.33 13.45
N TYR A 75 -4.13 -5.03 14.45
CA TYR A 75 -5.04 -3.89 14.41
C TYR A 75 -4.28 -2.57 14.34
N TYR A 76 -3.18 -2.45 15.08
CA TYR A 76 -2.35 -1.24 15.04
C TYR A 76 -1.74 -1.01 13.66
N PHE A 77 -1.27 -2.06 12.98
CA PHE A 77 -0.83 -1.98 11.58
C PHE A 77 -1.96 -1.52 10.64
N ILE A 78 -3.16 -2.08 10.76
CA ILE A 78 -4.30 -1.73 9.90
C ILE A 78 -4.66 -0.25 10.08
N ILE A 79 -4.81 0.20 11.33
CA ILE A 79 -5.18 1.59 11.63
C ILE A 79 -4.11 2.54 11.12
N LEU A 80 -2.83 2.23 11.36
CA LEU A 80 -1.70 3.02 10.88
C LEU A 80 -1.69 3.12 9.34
N SER A 81 -1.91 2.00 8.66
CA SER A 81 -1.93 1.91 7.19
C SER A 81 -3.08 2.71 6.58
N LEU A 82 -4.29 2.55 7.11
CA LEU A 82 -5.47 3.29 6.62
C LEU A 82 -5.34 4.79 6.90
N PHE A 83 -4.88 5.17 8.09
CA PHE A 83 -4.67 6.57 8.44
C PHE A 83 -3.62 7.23 7.54
N PHE A 84 -2.47 6.58 7.36
CA PHE A 84 -1.41 7.11 6.50
C PHE A 84 -1.87 7.21 5.05
N SER A 85 -2.51 6.15 4.51
CA SER A 85 -2.99 6.13 3.13
C SER A 85 -4.02 7.24 2.88
N PHE A 86 -4.92 7.47 3.84
CA PHE A 86 -5.87 8.58 3.76
C PHE A 86 -5.17 9.95 3.69
N VAL A 87 -4.16 10.17 4.53
CA VAL A 87 -3.39 11.42 4.55
C VAL A 87 -2.57 11.60 3.28
N ASP A 88 -1.81 10.59 2.84
CA ASP A 88 -1.02 10.64 1.60
C ASP A 88 -1.91 10.90 0.39
N GLU A 89 -3.11 10.32 0.35
CA GLU A 89 -4.06 10.53 -0.74
C GLU A 89 -4.62 11.96 -0.75
N LYS A 90 -5.01 12.51 0.40
CA LYS A 90 -5.46 13.91 0.49
C LYS A 90 -4.37 14.89 0.04
N ILE A 91 -3.13 14.63 0.42
CA ILE A 91 -1.97 15.41 -0.02
C ILE A 91 -1.81 15.26 -1.53
N SER A 92 -1.87 14.05 -2.05
CA SER A 92 -1.60 13.77 -3.46
C SER A 92 -2.64 14.38 -4.40
N ILE A 93 -3.92 14.37 -4.02
CA ILE A 93 -4.98 15.11 -4.73
C ILE A 93 -4.69 16.62 -4.68
N ARG A 94 -4.34 17.17 -3.51
CA ARG A 94 -4.06 18.61 -3.35
C ARG A 94 -2.90 19.08 -4.23
N TYR A 95 -1.86 18.26 -4.38
CA TYR A 95 -0.70 18.54 -5.22
C TYR A 95 -0.86 18.05 -6.67
N LYS A 96 -2.02 17.53 -7.04
CA LYS A 96 -2.30 16.97 -8.38
C LYS A 96 -1.25 15.95 -8.84
N ARG A 97 -0.75 15.12 -7.92
CA ARG A 97 0.23 14.07 -8.23
C ARG A 97 -0.36 13.02 -9.18
N TRP A 98 -1.66 12.76 -9.04
CA TRP A 98 -2.45 11.93 -9.94
C TRP A 98 -3.91 12.36 -9.94
N GLU A 99 -4.64 11.89 -10.95
CA GLU A 99 -6.04 12.17 -11.16
C GLU A 99 -6.83 10.87 -11.34
N TYR A 100 -7.99 10.82 -10.70
CA TYR A 100 -8.89 9.68 -10.82
C TYR A 100 -9.63 9.68 -12.16
N SER A 101 -9.88 8.49 -12.68
CA SER A 101 -10.87 8.30 -13.73
C SER A 101 -12.29 8.39 -13.15
N PRO A 102 -13.31 8.59 -14.01
CA PRO A 102 -14.72 8.51 -13.57
C PRO A 102 -15.12 7.14 -12.98
N LYS A 103 -14.33 6.09 -13.22
CA LYS A 103 -14.58 4.74 -12.73
C LYS A 103 -14.02 4.49 -11.32
N MET A 104 -13.23 5.41 -10.76
CA MET A 104 -12.62 5.23 -9.43
C MET A 104 -13.70 5.27 -8.34
N PRO A 105 -13.93 4.17 -7.59
CA PRO A 105 -14.76 4.23 -6.40
C PRO A 105 -14.10 5.11 -5.35
N LYS A 106 -14.88 5.96 -4.69
CA LYS A 106 -14.39 6.92 -3.69
C LYS A 106 -15.06 6.69 -2.34
N ALA A 107 -14.27 6.78 -1.27
CA ALA A 107 -14.73 6.82 0.11
C ALA A 107 -14.15 8.08 0.78
N PHE A 108 -14.95 8.82 1.55
CA PHE A 108 -14.49 10.04 2.25
C PHE A 108 -13.79 11.09 1.34
N GLY A 109 -14.16 11.10 0.05
CA GLY A 109 -13.57 11.98 -0.96
C GLY A 109 -12.12 11.63 -1.34
N VAL A 110 -11.69 10.39 -1.11
CA VAL A 110 -10.43 9.80 -1.62
C VAL A 110 -10.73 8.52 -2.40
N GLY A 111 -9.86 8.13 -3.34
CA GLY A 111 -9.98 6.88 -4.08
C GLY A 111 -9.88 5.68 -3.14
N MET A 112 -10.71 4.65 -3.35
CA MET A 112 -10.68 3.45 -2.50
C MET A 112 -9.41 2.62 -2.68
N THR A 113 -8.90 2.52 -3.92
CA THR A 113 -7.72 1.70 -4.19
C THR A 113 -6.47 2.20 -3.49
N PRO A 114 -6.08 3.49 -3.55
CA PRO A 114 -4.92 3.95 -2.78
C PRO A 114 -5.21 3.98 -1.27
N PHE A 115 -6.46 4.20 -0.85
CA PHE A 115 -6.82 4.22 0.57
C PHE A 115 -6.64 2.85 1.24
N LEU A 116 -6.97 1.76 0.55
CA LEU A 116 -6.91 0.40 1.09
C LEU A 116 -5.57 -0.30 0.87
N GLU A 117 -4.77 0.17 -0.09
CA GLU A 117 -3.58 -0.51 -0.61
C GLU A 117 -2.67 -1.04 0.49
N LEU A 118 -2.06 -0.16 1.28
CA LEU A 118 -1.11 -0.56 2.33
C LEU A 118 -1.69 -1.56 3.33
N ALA A 119 -2.98 -1.42 3.65
CA ALA A 119 -3.65 -2.32 4.57
C ALA A 119 -3.83 -3.71 3.96
N VAL A 120 -4.44 -3.83 2.77
CA VAL A 120 -4.72 -5.16 2.21
C VAL A 120 -3.47 -5.82 1.64
N THR A 121 -2.58 -5.10 0.95
CA THR A 121 -1.33 -5.70 0.44
C THR A 121 -0.40 -6.08 1.59
N GLY A 122 -0.38 -5.30 2.68
CA GLY A 122 0.29 -5.66 3.92
C GLY A 122 -0.28 -6.93 4.58
N ILE A 123 -1.60 -7.03 4.74
CA ILE A 123 -2.25 -8.23 5.29
C ILE A 123 -1.91 -9.48 4.47
N ILE A 124 -2.03 -9.40 3.14
CA ILE A 124 -1.70 -10.52 2.24
C ILE A 124 -0.21 -10.89 2.39
N THR A 125 0.67 -9.89 2.49
CA THR A 125 2.10 -10.12 2.73
C THR A 125 2.33 -10.91 4.01
N PHE A 126 1.69 -10.51 5.12
CA PHE A 126 1.87 -11.19 6.39
C PHE A 126 1.31 -12.61 6.38
N VAL A 127 0.15 -12.83 5.75
CA VAL A 127 -0.40 -14.16 5.53
C VAL A 127 0.61 -15.05 4.82
N ILE A 128 1.24 -14.60 3.74
CA ILE A 128 2.22 -15.40 2.99
C ILE A 128 3.53 -15.63 3.77
N VAL A 129 3.94 -14.69 4.61
CA VAL A 129 5.23 -14.76 5.33
C VAL A 129 5.14 -15.59 6.62
N PHE A 130 3.99 -15.61 7.28
CA PHE A 130 3.83 -16.13 8.64
C PHE A 130 2.91 -17.34 8.78
N LEU A 131 2.08 -17.65 7.77
CA LEU A 131 1.32 -18.91 7.70
C LEU A 131 2.05 -19.91 6.80
#